data_AF-A0A525CSN0-F1
#
_entry.id   AF-A0A525CSN0-F1
#
_cell.length_a   1.000
_cell.length_b   1.000
_cell.length_c   1.000
_cell.angle_alpha   90.00
_cell.angle_beta   90.00
_cell.angle_gamma   90.00
#
_symmetry.space_group_name_H-M   'P 1'
#
loop_
_entity.id
_entity.type
_entity.pdbx_description
1 polymer ?
#
loop_
_entity_poly.entity_id
_entity_poly.type
_entity_poly.pdbx_seq_one_letter_code
_entity_poly.pdbx_strand_id
1 'polypeptide(L)' 'MAKKTFETALSRLEQIADELESGDLSLDASLKKFDEGIKLADYCNTKLTEARTKVDILLEKNDTIVEEPFSDLDESDE' A
#
# COMPACT_ATOMS: atom_id res chain seq x y z
N MET A 1 5.17 -18.96 -13.95
CA MET A 1 5.45 -18.22 -12.71
C MET A 1 4.46 -17.08 -12.61
N ALA A 2 3.65 -17.00 -11.55
CA ALA A 2 2.69 -15.90 -11.40
C ALA A 2 3.45 -14.59 -11.18
N LYS A 3 3.20 -13.59 -12.01
CA LYS A 3 3.79 -12.26 -11.88
C LYS A 3 3.18 -11.59 -10.65
N LYS A 4 4.01 -11.06 -9.74
CA LYS A 4 3.54 -10.27 -8.60
C LYS A 4 2.85 -9.01 -9.14
N THR A 5 1.54 -8.89 -8.92
CA THR A 5 0.73 -7.69 -9.21
C THR A 5 0.43 -6.94 -7.91
N PHE A 6 -0.06 -5.71 -8.03
CA PHE A 6 -0.50 -4.92 -6.88
C PHE A 6 -1.59 -5.65 -6.08
N GLU A 7 -2.63 -6.14 -6.75
CA GLU A 7 -3.78 -6.81 -6.15
C GLU A 7 -3.35 -8.09 -5.41
N THR A 8 -2.46 -8.88 -6.03
CA THR A 8 -1.94 -10.09 -5.37
C THR A 8 -1.05 -9.76 -4.17
N ALA A 9 -0.30 -8.66 -4.22
CA ALA A 9 0.54 -8.22 -3.11
C ALA A 9 -0.29 -7.67 -1.95
N LEU A 10 -1.33 -6.90 -2.26
CA LEU A 10 -2.27 -6.34 -1.28
C LEU A 10 -3.05 -7.45 -0.57
N SER A 11 -3.63 -8.38 -1.33
CA SER A 11 -4.35 -9.53 -0.75
C SER A 11 -3.45 -10.38 0.16
N ARG A 12 -2.18 -10.54 -0.21
CA ARG A 12 -1.23 -11.25 0.66
C ARG A 12 -0.90 -10.46 1.93
N LEU A 13 -0.80 -9.13 1.83
CA LEU A 13 -0.54 -8.26 2.99
C LEU A 13 -1.71 -8.31 3.99
N GLU A 14 -2.94 -8.27 3.50
CA GLU A 14 -4.16 -8.43 4.32
C GLU A 14 -4.15 -9.78 5.03
N GLN A 15 -3.86 -10.87 4.31
CA GLN A 15 -3.76 -12.20 4.93
C GLN A 15 -2.68 -12.26 6.03
N ILE A 16 -1.54 -11.60 5.83
CA ILE A 16 -0.48 -11.54 6.84
C ILE A 16 -0.96 -10.77 8.08
N ALA A 17 -1.70 -9.68 7.90
CA ALA A 17 -2.27 -8.92 9.00
C ALA A 17 -3.24 -9.79 9.82
N ASP A 18 -4.16 -10.49 9.15
CA ASP A 18 -5.10 -11.42 9.79
C ASP A 18 -4.37 -12.52 10.58
N GLU A 19 -3.33 -13.12 9.97
CA GLU A 19 -2.53 -14.16 10.60
C GLU A 19 -1.78 -13.64 11.84
N LEU A 20 -1.26 -12.41 11.80
CA LEU A 20 -0.58 -11.78 12.94
C LEU A 20 -1.57 -11.40 14.06
N GLU A 21 -2.77 -10.92 13.71
CA GLU A 21 -3.82 -10.57 14.66
C GLU A 21 -4.44 -11.78 15.35
N SER A 22 -4.48 -12.93 14.68
CA SER A 22 -4.99 -14.18 15.26
C SER A 22 -4.25 -14.62 16.53
N GLY A 23 -2.97 -14.27 16.65
CA GLY A 23 -2.14 -14.63 17.80
C GLY A 23 -1.72 -16.11 17.87
N ASP A 24 -2.09 -16.93 16.88
CA ASP A 24 -1.81 -18.37 16.85
C ASP A 24 -0.37 -18.70 16.40
N LEU A 25 0.39 -17.69 15.97
CA LEU A 25 1.75 -17.84 15.47
C LEU A 25 2.78 -17.84 16.59
N SER A 26 3.80 -18.69 16.45
CA SER A 26 5.00 -18.61 17.29
C SER A 26 5.78 -17.33 17.00
N LEU A 27 6.58 -16.86 17.96
CA LEU A 27 7.38 -15.64 17.81
C LEU A 27 8.23 -15.63 16.53
N ASP A 28 8.91 -16.73 16.21
CA ASP A 28 9.74 -16.84 15.00
C ASP A 28 8.89 -16.75 13.72
N ALA A 29 7.70 -17.37 13.72
CA ALA A 29 6.77 -17.28 12.61
C ALA A 29 6.22 -15.85 12.45
N SER A 30 5.84 -15.20 13.55
CA SER A 30 5.36 -13.82 13.53
C SER A 30 6.42 -12.85 13.00
N LEU A 31 7.69 -13.01 13.38
CA LEU A 31 8.79 -12.18 12.87
C LEU A 31 8.97 -12.35 11.36
N LYS A 32 8.88 -13.57 10.84
CA LYS A 32 8.96 -13.85 9.40
C LYS A 32 7.79 -13.22 8.64
N LYS A 33 6.58 -13.34 9.18
CA LYS A 33 5.37 -12.75 8.60
C LYS A 33 5.43 -11.23 8.60
N PHE A 34 5.93 -10.62 9.67
CA PHE A 34 6.14 -9.20 9.76
C PHE A 34 7.13 -8.70 8.69
N ASP A 35 8.28 -9.35 8.53
CA ASP A 35 9.26 -9.00 7.49
C ASP A 35 8.68 -9.14 6.07
N GLU A 36 7.89 -10.20 5.82
CA GLU A 36 7.15 -10.36 4.57
C GLU A 36 6.15 -9.21 4.35
N GLY A 37 5.39 -8.85 5.39
CA GLY A 37 4.41 -7.76 5.37
C GLY A 37 5.03 -6.41 5.03
N ILE A 38 6.16 -6.05 5.66
CA ILE A 38 6.89 -4.80 5.38
C ILE A 38 7.31 -4.73 3.91
N LYS A 39 7.83 -5.82 3.35
CA LYS A 39 8.23 -5.87 1.92
C LYS A 39 7.04 -5.76 0.97
N LEU A 40 5.87 -6.27 1.36
CA LEU A 40 4.65 -6.15 0.58
C LEU A 40 4.07 -4.74 0.64
N ALA A 41 4.07 -4.12 1.82
CA ALA A 41 3.64 -2.73 2.00
C ALA A 41 4.49 -1.76 1.17
N ASP A 42 5.82 -1.91 1.21
CA ASP A 42 6.74 -1.10 0.41
C ASP A 42 6.51 -1.26 -1.10
N TYR A 43 6.29 -2.50 -1.55
CA TYR A 43 5.93 -2.79 -2.94
C TYR A 43 4.62 -2.12 -3.35
N CYS A 44 3.58 -2.18 -2.50
CA CYS A 44 2.29 -1.56 -2.77
C CYS A 44 2.41 -0.03 -2.86
N ASN A 45 3.10 0.60 -1.90
CA ASN A 45 3.38 2.03 -1.92
C ASN A 45 4.13 2.46 -3.17
N THR A 46 5.16 1.71 -3.57
CA THR A 46 5.90 2.00 -4.81
C THR A 46 4.98 1.96 -6.03
N LYS A 47 4.07 0.99 -6.11
CA LYS A 47 3.12 0.86 -7.22
C LYS A 47 2.09 1.99 -7.24
N LEU A 48 1.62 2.42 -6.07
CA LEU A 48 0.72 3.57 -5.95
C LEU A 48 1.42 4.87 -6.35
N THR A 49 2.65 5.09 -5.92
CA THR A 49 3.46 6.25 -6.31
C THR A 49 3.69 6.28 -7.83
N GLU A 50 4.08 5.15 -8.43
CA GLU A 50 4.22 5.04 -9.89
C GLU A 50 2.91 5.36 -10.63
N ALA A 51 1.76 4.94 -10.09
CA ALA A 51 0.46 5.21 -10.67
C ALA A 51 0.10 6.70 -10.56
N ARG A 52 0.32 7.31 -9.39
CA ARG A 52 0.11 8.74 -9.13
C ARG A 52 0.92 9.59 -10.10
N THR A 53 2.23 9.38 -10.18
CA THR A 53 3.10 10.11 -11.10
C THR A 53 2.65 10.00 -12.56
N LYS A 54 2.13 8.84 -12.99
CA LYS A 54 1.60 8.69 -14.35
C LYS A 54 0.33 9.52 -14.56
N VAL A 55 -0.56 9.57 -13.56
CA VAL A 55 -1.76 10.41 -13.60
C VAL A 55 -1.35 11.88 -13.66
N ASP A 56 -0.41 12.32 -12.83
CA ASP A 56 0.08 13.70 -12.78
C ASP A 56 0.62 14.14 -14.16
N ILE A 57 1.48 13.32 -14.79
CA ILE A 57 2.01 13.58 -16.14
C ILE A 57 0.90 13.67 -17.20
N LEU A 58 -0.16 12.88 -17.06
CA LEU A 58 -1.30 12.92 -18.00
C LEU A 58 -2.17 14.17 -17.78
N LEU A 59 -2.30 14.64 -16.55
CA LEU A 59 -3.03 15.86 -16.21
C LEU A 59 -2.26 17.12 -16.67
N GLU A 60 -0.95 17.19 -16.42
CA GLU A 60 -0.08 18.26 -16.90
C GLU A 60 -0.16 18.42 -18.44
N LYS A 61 -0.23 17.30 -19.18
CA LYS A 61 -0.37 17.32 -20.65
C LYS A 61 -1.73 17.85 -21.13
N ASN A 62 -2.75 17.87 -20.28
CA ASN A 62 -4.10 18.33 -20.63
C ASN A 62 -4.40 19.75 -20.10
N ASP A 63 -3.38 20.51 -19.68
CA ASP A 63 -3.44 21.93 -19.28
C ASP A 63 -4.49 22.23 -18.19
N THR A 64 -4.91 21.21 -17.43
CA THR A 64 -5.92 21.34 -16.39
C THR A 64 -5.43 20.67 -15.11
N ILE A 65 -5.30 21.50 -14.06
CA ILE A 65 -5.41 21.22 -12.62
C ILE A 65 -4.13 21.41 -11.78
N VAL A 66 -4.33 22.15 -10.68
CA VAL A 66 -3.45 22.46 -9.55
C VAL A 66 -3.49 21.29 -8.55
N GLU A 67 -2.34 20.75 -8.17
CA GLU A 67 -2.25 19.75 -7.11
C GLU A 67 -2.58 20.36 -5.74
N GLU A 68 -3.58 19.82 -5.05
CA GLU A 68 -3.73 20.00 -3.61
C GLU A 68 -3.28 18.73 -2.89
N PRO A 69 -2.49 18.84 -1.80
CA PRO A 69 -2.17 17.69 -0.98
C PRO A 69 -3.46 17.13 -0.38
N PHE A 70 -3.64 15.81 -0.47
CA PHE A 70 -4.58 15.08 0.38
C PHE A 70 -4.05 15.15 1.82
N SER A 71 -4.29 16.26 2.50
CA SER A 71 -4.27 16.29 3.97
C SER A 71 -5.56 15.63 4.43
N ASP A 72 -5.44 14.62 5.29
CA ASP A 72 -6.57 13.91 5.89
C ASP A 72 -7.65 14.90 6.36
N LEU A 73 -8.80 14.88 5.69
CA LEU A 73 -10.00 15.65 6.05
C LEU A 73 -10.70 15.04 7.29
N ASP A 74 -9.93 14.62 8.30
CA ASP A 74 -10.44 13.88 9.45
C ASP A 74 -9.77 14.28 10.78
N GLU A 75 -9.21 15.49 10.88
CA GLU A 75 -8.95 16.11 12.19
C GLU A 75 -9.62 17.49 12.28
N SER A 76 -10.58 17.60 13.20
CA SER A 76 -11.29 18.79 13.70
C SER A 76 -12.60 19.23 13.01
N ASP A 77 -13.62 18.37 13.01
CA ASP A 77 -14.94 18.84 13.48
C ASP A 77 -14.90 18.82 15.03
N GLU A 78 -14.68 19.98 15.65
CA GLU A 78 -15.05 20.25 17.06
C GLU A 78 -16.57 20.31 17.22
#